data_AF-A0A172T8L9-F1
#
_entry.id   AF-A0A172T8L9-F1
#
_cell.length_a   1.000
_cell.length_b   1.000
_cell.length_c   1.000
_cell.angle_alpha   90.00
_cell.angle_beta   90.00
_cell.angle_gamma   90.00
#
_symmetry.space_group_name_H-M   'P 1'
#
loop_
_entity.id
_entity.type
_entity.pdbx_description
1 polymer ?
#
loop_
_entity_poly.entity_id
_entity_poly.type
_entity_poly.pdbx_seq_one_letter_code
_entity_poly.pdbx_strand_id
1 'polypeptide(L)'
;MTRMRHAPLLTLLLTLGAGQADARVRLGEPLPPHPWTSAADREVVVVYSHDCGDLGELWQAVLDSGLPVRAVNAEDIPAPAPAGINPWRGAEATTFARNLKVGAYPTVLLVQGGRVLNAWEGTFRGEW
;
A
#
# COMPACT_ATOMS: atom_id res chain seq x y z
N MET A 1 12.73 -30.93 -7.45
CA MET A 1 12.11 -30.42 -6.20
C MET A 1 11.08 -29.38 -6.59
N THR A 2 9.81 -29.74 -6.48
CA THR A 2 8.68 -28.91 -6.86
C THR A 2 8.58 -27.75 -5.88
N ARG A 3 8.94 -26.53 -6.31
CA ARG A 3 8.83 -25.31 -5.51
C ARG A 3 7.34 -25.11 -5.23
N MET A 4 6.91 -25.34 -3.98
CA MET A 4 5.56 -24.99 -3.55
C MET A 4 5.37 -23.50 -3.84
N ARG A 5 4.47 -23.19 -4.78
CA ARG A 5 3.98 -21.84 -5.03
C ARG A 5 3.31 -21.38 -3.74
N HIS A 6 4.06 -20.72 -2.86
CA HIS A 6 3.50 -19.97 -1.75
C HIS A 6 2.51 -19.01 -2.38
N ALA A 7 1.26 -19.01 -1.94
CA ALA A 7 0.21 -18.13 -2.44
C ALA A 7 0.35 -16.79 -1.69
N PRO A 8 1.29 -15.92 -2.10
CA PRO A 8 1.76 -14.84 -1.25
C PRO A 8 0.71 -13.71 -1.19
N LEU A 9 -0.14 -13.66 -2.22
CA LEU A 9 -1.30 -12.81 -2.34
C LEU A 9 -2.44 -13.28 -1.43
N LEU A 10 -2.52 -14.58 -1.10
CA LEU A 10 -3.53 -15.07 -0.17
C LEU A 10 -3.22 -14.63 1.25
N THR A 11 -1.95 -14.68 1.67
CA THR A 11 -1.52 -14.14 2.97
C THR A 11 -1.77 -12.65 3.04
N LEU A 12 -1.47 -11.90 1.98
CA LEU A 12 -1.80 -10.48 1.90
C LEU A 12 -3.32 -10.25 2.02
N LEU A 13 -4.13 -10.94 1.22
CA LEU A 13 -5.59 -10.84 1.26
C LEU A 13 -6.19 -11.24 2.61
N LEU A 14 -5.58 -12.24 3.27
CA LEU A 14 -5.88 -12.59 4.65
C LEU A 14 -5.54 -11.39 5.50
N THR A 15 -4.28 -10.96 5.66
CA THR A 15 -3.87 -9.80 6.49
C THR A 15 -4.63 -8.49 6.30
N LEU A 16 -5.22 -8.27 5.13
CA LEU A 16 -5.99 -7.07 4.83
C LEU A 16 -7.46 -7.17 5.26
N GLY A 17 -7.97 -8.39 5.45
CA GLY A 17 -9.31 -8.67 5.95
C GLY A 17 -10.46 -8.32 5.02
N ALA A 18 -11.56 -9.06 5.19
CA ALA A 18 -12.89 -8.65 4.72
C ALA A 18 -13.51 -7.59 5.65
N GLY A 19 -12.69 -6.71 6.23
CA GLY A 19 -13.17 -5.55 6.95
C GLY A 19 -13.87 -4.63 5.96
N GLN A 20 -15.05 -4.11 6.30
CA GLN A 20 -15.74 -3.11 5.48
C GLN A 20 -14.87 -1.86 5.41
N ALA A 21 -13.96 -1.83 4.44
CA ALA A 21 -13.29 -0.63 4.01
C ALA A 21 -14.33 0.16 3.22
N ASP A 22 -14.82 1.25 3.79
CA ASP A 22 -15.43 2.35 3.04
C ASP A 22 -14.32 3.02 2.20
N ALA A 23 -13.74 2.25 1.28
CA ALA A 23 -12.64 2.71 0.46
C ALA A 23 -13.17 3.84 -0.42
N ARG A 24 -12.79 5.08 -0.08
CA ARG A 24 -13.11 6.26 -0.88
C ARG A 24 -12.29 6.28 -2.17
N VAL A 25 -11.21 5.51 -2.20
CA VAL A 25 -10.41 5.27 -3.40
C VAL A 25 -11.27 4.57 -4.46
N ARG A 26 -11.30 5.18 -5.64
CA ARG A 26 -12.08 4.67 -6.77
C ARG A 26 -11.32 3.56 -7.48
N LEU A 27 -11.92 2.37 -7.53
CA LEU A 27 -11.38 1.25 -8.29
C LEU A 27 -11.44 1.51 -9.81
N GLY A 28 -10.45 1.03 -10.54
CA GLY A 28 -10.30 1.19 -11.99
C GLY A 28 -9.74 2.55 -12.43
N GLU A 29 -9.74 3.57 -11.56
CA GLU A 29 -9.13 4.87 -11.85
C GLU A 29 -7.60 4.77 -11.93
N PRO A 30 -6.95 5.60 -12.75
CA PRO A 30 -5.49 5.70 -12.75
C PRO A 30 -5.01 6.27 -11.43
N LEU A 31 -3.80 5.87 -11.02
CA LEU A 31 -3.09 6.53 -9.95
C LEU A 31 -2.89 8.02 -10.30
N PRO A 32 -2.95 8.93 -9.31
CA PRO A 32 -2.54 10.32 -9.51
C PRO A 32 -1.08 10.41 -9.99
N PRO A 33 -0.65 11.56 -10.53
CA PRO A 33 0.74 11.76 -10.97
C PRO A 33 1.76 11.39 -9.87
N HIS A 34 2.78 10.62 -10.25
CA HIS A 34 3.80 10.06 -9.35
C HIS A 34 5.13 9.86 -10.08
N PRO A 35 6.28 9.81 -9.38
CA PRO A 35 7.60 9.83 -10.00
C PRO A 35 8.12 8.47 -10.47
N TRP A 36 7.45 7.37 -10.10
CA TRP A 36 7.86 6.04 -10.53
C TRP A 36 7.17 5.64 -11.82
N THR A 37 7.84 4.82 -12.62
CA THR A 37 7.23 4.11 -13.72
C THR A 37 6.82 2.73 -13.23
N SER A 38 5.59 2.30 -13.52
CA SER A 38 5.16 0.93 -13.24
C SER A 38 6.02 -0.03 -14.07
N ALA A 39 6.96 -0.71 -13.39
CA ALA A 39 7.88 -1.66 -14.01
C ALA A 39 7.31 -3.09 -14.07
N ALA A 40 6.17 -3.33 -13.42
CA ALA A 40 5.55 -4.64 -13.28
C ALA A 40 4.05 -4.57 -13.59
N ASP A 41 3.48 -5.72 -13.96
CA ASP A 41 2.04 -5.86 -14.19
C ASP A 41 1.23 -5.51 -12.94
N ARG A 42 1.76 -5.82 -11.75
CA ARG A 42 1.12 -5.52 -10.46
C ARG A 42 2.13 -4.97 -9.46
N GLU A 43 1.69 -4.01 -8.66
CA GLU A 43 2.46 -3.44 -7.56
C GLU A 43 1.56 -3.10 -6.37
N VAL A 44 2.16 -2.98 -5.19
CA VAL A 44 1.49 -2.54 -3.97
C VAL A 44 1.95 -1.12 -3.64
N VAL A 45 1.00 -0.21 -3.42
CA VAL A 45 1.29 1.14 -2.93
C VAL A 45 0.77 1.25 -1.51
N VAL A 46 1.67 1.51 -0.56
CA VAL A 46 1.32 1.76 0.84
C VAL A 46 1.41 3.26 1.08
N VAL A 47 0.27 3.89 1.35
CA VAL A 47 0.16 5.30 1.73
C VAL A 47 -0.01 5.37 3.23
N TYR A 48 0.88 6.08 3.91
CA TYR A 48 0.91 6.14 5.37
C TYR A 48 1.38 7.51 5.85
N SER A 49 1.19 7.77 7.14
CA SER A 49 1.60 9.00 7.83
C SER A 49 2.29 8.65 9.14
N HIS A 50 2.84 9.66 9.80
CA HIS A 50 3.61 9.49 11.03
C HIS A 50 2.77 9.06 12.24
N ASP A 51 1.45 9.24 12.18
CA ASP A 51 0.48 8.95 13.24
C ASP A 51 -0.10 7.53 13.17
N CYS A 52 0.28 6.71 12.18
CA CYS A 52 -0.21 5.34 12.03
C CYS A 52 0.23 4.37 13.15
N GLY A 53 1.18 4.77 14.00
CA GLY A 53 1.74 3.88 15.03
C GLY A 53 2.66 2.81 14.46
N ASP A 54 2.60 1.60 15.02
CA ASP A 54 3.42 0.47 14.55
C ASP A 54 2.80 -0.17 13.30
N LEU A 55 3.60 -0.22 12.23
CA LEU A 55 3.23 -0.77 10.93
C LEU A 55 3.97 -2.07 10.62
N GLY A 56 4.70 -2.65 11.57
CA GLY A 56 5.57 -3.81 11.36
C GLY A 56 4.88 -5.00 10.68
N GLU A 57 3.71 -5.41 11.19
CA GLU A 57 2.94 -6.52 10.60
C GLU A 57 2.45 -6.21 9.19
N LEU A 58 1.97 -4.98 8.95
CA LEU A 58 1.54 -4.54 7.62
C LEU A 58 2.72 -4.61 6.64
N TRP A 59 3.86 -4.05 7.03
CA TRP A 59 5.05 -4.05 6.18
C TRP A 59 5.53 -5.46 5.87
N GLN A 60 5.53 -6.35 6.87
CA GLN A 60 5.88 -7.76 6.68
C GLN A 60 4.94 -8.42 5.67
N ALA A 61 3.62 -8.25 5.83
CA ALA A 61 2.63 -8.82 4.92
C ALA A 61 2.76 -8.30 3.48
N VAL A 62 2.99 -7.00 3.32
CA VAL A 62 3.18 -6.38 2.00
C VAL A 62 4.47 -6.87 1.34
N LEU A 63 5.56 -7.01 2.10
CA LEU A 63 6.82 -7.56 1.59
C LEU A 63 6.69 -9.05 1.22
N ASP A 64 6.01 -9.84 2.04
CA ASP A 64 5.78 -11.27 1.82
C ASP A 64 4.88 -11.55 0.60
N SER A 65 4.14 -10.55 0.12
CA SER A 65 3.37 -10.64 -1.13
C SER A 65 4.24 -10.91 -2.36
N GLY A 66 5.54 -10.58 -2.31
CA GLY A 66 6.48 -10.69 -3.43
C GLY A 66 6.21 -9.70 -4.57
N LEU A 67 5.29 -8.75 -4.38
CA LEU A 67 5.02 -7.68 -5.34
C LEU A 67 5.98 -6.51 -5.11
N PRO A 68 6.31 -5.73 -6.16
CA PRO A 68 6.97 -4.45 -5.99
C PRO A 68 6.19 -3.54 -5.04
N VAL A 69 6.88 -2.94 -4.08
CA VAL A 69 6.27 -2.09 -3.04
C VAL A 69 6.68 -0.64 -3.25
N ARG A 70 5.70 0.26 -3.25
CA ARG A 70 5.88 1.71 -3.23
C ARG A 70 5.39 2.24 -1.89
N ALA A 71 6.29 2.84 -1.11
CA ALA A 71 5.91 3.52 0.12
C ALA A 71 5.74 5.01 -0.15
N VAL A 72 4.61 5.56 0.26
CA VAL A 72 4.26 6.98 0.14
C VAL A 72 3.98 7.53 1.52
N ASN A 73 4.85 8.41 2.00
CA ASN A 73 4.57 9.20 3.18
C ASN A 73 3.69 10.38 2.78
N ALA A 74 2.44 10.37 3.23
CA ALA A 74 1.43 11.37 2.89
C ALA A 74 1.71 12.74 3.49
N GLU A 75 2.64 12.82 4.44
CA GLU A 75 2.99 14.04 5.16
C GLU A 75 4.49 14.30 5.11
N ASP A 76 4.87 15.56 5.30
CA ASP A 76 6.28 15.97 5.32
C ASP A 76 6.94 15.74 6.69
N ILE A 77 6.37 14.85 7.50
CA ILE A 77 6.90 14.43 8.79
C ILE A 77 7.58 13.08 8.59
N PRO A 78 8.89 12.93 8.91
CA PRO A 78 9.58 11.66 8.73
C PRO A 78 8.89 10.50 9.45
N ALA A 79 8.50 9.48 8.69
CA ALA A 79 7.92 8.24 9.19
C ALA A 79 8.69 7.05 8.57
N PRO A 80 9.18 6.09 9.37
CA PRO A 80 10.04 5.02 8.88
C PRO A 80 9.29 4.06 7.95
N ALA A 81 10.00 3.59 6.93
CA ALA A 81 9.64 2.40 6.15
C ALA A 81 10.70 1.31 6.41
N PRO A 82 10.41 0.03 6.12
CA PRO A 82 11.38 -1.06 6.27
C PRO A 82 12.68 -0.81 5.52
N ALA A 83 13.77 -1.39 6.01
CA ALA A 83 15.08 -1.29 5.38
C ALA A 83 15.01 -1.73 3.91
N GLY A 84 15.59 -0.91 3.02
CA GLY A 84 15.57 -1.13 1.58
C GLY A 84 14.38 -0.50 0.84
N ILE A 85 13.38 0.03 1.56
CA ILE A 85 12.32 0.85 0.97
C ILE A 85 12.62 2.33 1.28
N ASN A 86 12.82 3.14 0.25
CA ASN A 86 12.87 4.59 0.40
C ASN A 86 11.46 5.17 0.17
N PRO A 87 10.80 5.71 1.20
CA PRO A 87 9.47 6.28 1.01
C PRO A 87 9.55 7.58 0.22
N TRP A 88 8.66 7.69 -0.78
CA TRP A 88 8.40 8.96 -1.44
C TRP A 88 7.74 9.92 -0.44
N ARG A 89 8.21 11.16 -0.41
CA ARG A 89 7.86 12.17 0.59
C ARG A 89 7.86 13.58 -0.03
N GLY A 90 7.40 14.56 0.73
CA GLY A 90 7.31 15.96 0.32
C GLY A 90 5.98 16.33 -0.32
N ALA A 91 5.86 17.58 -0.76
CA ALA A 91 4.59 18.18 -1.20
C ALA A 91 3.87 17.40 -2.34
N GLU A 92 4.63 16.77 -3.23
CA GLU A 92 4.07 15.96 -4.31
C GLU A 92 3.47 14.64 -3.79
N ALA A 93 4.12 13.99 -2.82
CA ALA A 93 3.59 12.80 -2.15
C ALA A 93 2.31 13.11 -1.37
N THR A 94 2.27 14.26 -0.69
CA THR A 94 1.06 14.77 -0.04
C THR A 94 -0.06 15.04 -1.03
N THR A 95 0.25 15.67 -2.17
CA THR A 95 -0.73 15.93 -3.24
C THR A 95 -1.28 14.63 -3.83
N PHE A 96 -0.41 13.65 -4.07
CA PHE A 96 -0.80 12.31 -4.50
C PHE A 96 -1.78 11.66 -3.53
N ALA A 97 -1.46 11.63 -2.22
CA ALA A 97 -2.33 11.06 -1.20
C ALA A 97 -3.69 11.77 -1.12
N ARG A 98 -3.72 13.10 -1.23
CA ARG A 98 -4.96 13.89 -1.27
C ARG A 98 -5.81 13.58 -2.51
N ASN A 99 -5.17 13.40 -3.66
CA ASN A 99 -5.86 13.09 -4.91
C ASN A 99 -6.44 11.66 -4.93
N LEU A 100 -5.83 10.72 -4.20
CA LEU A 100 -6.41 9.39 -3.96
C LEU A 100 -7.70 9.45 -3.13
N LYS A 101 -7.89 10.52 -2.34
CA LYS A 101 -9.04 10.71 -1.45
C LYS A 101 -9.22 9.58 -0.43
N VAL A 102 -8.13 9.01 0.05
CA VAL A 102 -8.14 7.98 1.10
C VAL A 102 -8.96 8.44 2.31
N GLY A 103 -9.76 7.54 2.88
CA GLY A 103 -10.55 7.78 4.08
C GLY A 103 -9.76 7.63 5.38
N ALA A 104 -8.73 6.80 5.40
CA ALA A 104 -7.88 6.58 6.57
C ALA A 104 -6.41 6.26 6.20
N TYR A 105 -5.50 6.48 7.14
CA TYR A 105 -4.13 5.96 7.09
C TYR A 105 -3.96 4.83 8.13
N PRO A 106 -3.11 3.82 7.84
CA PRO A 106 -2.52 3.55 6.54
C PRO A 106 -3.56 3.09 5.50
N THR A 107 -3.25 3.27 4.22
CA THR A 107 -4.00 2.71 3.08
C THR A 107 -3.07 1.86 2.22
N VAL A 108 -3.50 0.66 1.86
CA VAL A 108 -2.82 -0.24 0.93
C VAL A 108 -3.60 -0.29 -0.37
N LEU A 109 -2.93 -0.08 -1.49
CA LEU A 109 -3.51 -0.20 -2.83
C LEU A 109 -2.84 -1.36 -3.56
N LEU A 110 -3.66 -2.21 -4.17
CA LEU A 110 -3.20 -3.10 -5.23
C LEU A 110 -3.39 -2.40 -6.57
N VAL A 111 -2.33 -2.26 -7.35
CA VAL A 111 -2.32 -1.52 -8.62
C VAL A 111 -1.94 -2.45 -9.76
N GLN A 112 -2.63 -2.34 -10.89
CA GLN A 112 -2.31 -3.05 -12.13
C GLN A 112 -2.28 -2.06 -13.30
N GLY A 113 -1.15 -2.00 -14.01
CA GLY A 113 -0.98 -1.09 -15.15
C GLY A 113 -1.28 0.38 -14.80
N GLY A 114 -0.87 0.82 -13.62
CA GLY A 114 -1.11 2.18 -13.12
C GLY A 114 -2.55 2.47 -12.68
N ARG A 115 -3.43 1.47 -12.60
CA ARG A 115 -4.83 1.62 -12.14
C ARG A 115 -5.08 0.89 -10.83
N VAL A 116 -5.93 1.44 -9.98
CA VAL A 116 -6.29 0.83 -8.68
C VAL A 116 -7.18 -0.40 -8.92
N LEU A 117 -6.68 -1.58 -8.55
CA LEU A 117 -7.43 -2.83 -8.59
C LEU A 117 -8.16 -3.10 -7.29
N ASN A 118 -7.54 -2.76 -6.15
CA ASN A 118 -8.17 -2.86 -4.84
C ASN A 118 -7.55 -1.85 -3.86
N ALA A 119 -8.30 -1.52 -2.80
CA ALA A 119 -7.88 -0.61 -1.75
C ALA A 119 -8.34 -1.12 -0.39
N TRP A 120 -7.46 -1.08 0.60
CA TRP A 120 -7.74 -1.39 1.99
C TRP A 120 -7.29 -0.22 2.84
N GLU A 121 -8.19 0.30 3.66
CA GLU A 121 -7.97 1.50 4.46
C GLU A 121 -8.15 1.17 5.94
N GLY A 122 -7.32 1.73 6.81
CA GLY A 122 -7.52 1.69 8.26
C GLY A 122 -6.55 0.77 9.00
N THR A 123 -7.02 0.20 10.12
CA THR A 123 -6.14 -0.53 11.05
C THR A 123 -5.92 -1.97 10.59
N PHE A 124 -4.67 -2.31 10.29
CA PHE A 124 -4.23 -3.66 10.01
C PHE A 124 -3.70 -4.28 11.30
N ARG A 125 -4.54 -5.06 12.00
CA ARG A 125 -4.11 -5.91 13.12
C ARG A 125 -4.15 -7.33 12.59
N GLY A 126 -3.05 -8.08 12.68
CA GLY A 126 -2.95 -9.46 12.18
C GLY A 126 -3.83 -10.49 12.89
N GLU A 127 -4.98 -10.09 13.45
CA GLU A 127 -5.93 -10.94 14.13
C GLU A 127 -6.84 -11.61 13.09
N TRP A 128 -6.50 -12.84 12.71
CA TRP A 128 -7.31 -13.77 11.90
C TRP A 128 -7.94 -14.84 12.79
#